data_AF-U5U3I8-F1
#
_entry.id   AF-U5U3I8-F1
#
_cell.length_a   1.000
_cell.length_b   1.000
_cell.length_c   1.000
_cell.angle_alpha   90.00
_cell.angle_beta   90.00
_cell.angle_gamma   90.00
#
_symmetry.space_group_name_H-M   'P 1'
#
loop_
_entity.id
_entity.type
_entity.pdbx_description
1 polymer ?
#
loop_
_entity_poly.entity_id
_entity_poly.type
_entity_poly.pdbx_seq_one_letter_code
_entity_poly.pdbx_strand_id
1 'polypeptide(L)'
;GAFDFGLIIDGAVIIVENCIRRLGHEQRRLGRLLDRSERFHAVYQATREVFVPSLVSVLIVIIVNLPILALSGVEGKMFHPMA
;
A
#
# COMPACT_ATOMS: atom_id res chain seq x y z
N GLY A 1 -4.77 -16.03 -7.02
CA GLY A 1 -3.92 -15.47 -8.09
C GLY A 1 -4.29 -14.03 -8.39
N ALA A 2 -5.27 -13.80 -9.28
CA ALA A 2 -5.59 -12.45 -9.77
C ALA A 2 -6.19 -11.46 -8.75
N PHE A 3 -6.85 -11.98 -7.70
CA PHE A 3 -7.48 -11.13 -6.67
C PHE A 3 -6.47 -10.32 -5.84
N ASP A 4 -5.33 -10.93 -5.47
CA ASP A 4 -4.27 -10.24 -4.73
C ASP A 4 -3.55 -9.19 -5.58
N PHE A 5 -3.25 -9.51 -6.84
CA PHE A 5 -2.60 -8.55 -7.75
C PHE A 5 -3.48 -7.33 -8.03
N GLY A 6 -4.79 -7.52 -8.21
CA GLY A 6 -5.72 -6.42 -8.40
C GLY A 6 -5.74 -5.47 -7.20
N LEU A 7 -5.77 -6.02 -5.98
CA LEU A 7 -5.80 -5.22 -4.75
C LEU A 7 -4.47 -4.49 -4.48
N ILE A 8 -3.34 -5.16 -4.75
CA ILE A 8 -2.00 -4.58 -4.60
C ILE A 8 -1.79 -3.43 -5.60
N ILE A 9 -2.19 -3.62 -6.86
CA ILE A 9 -2.08 -2.59 -7.91
C ILE A 9 -3.00 -1.42 -7.61
N ASP A 10 -4.24 -1.66 -7.16
CA ASP A 10 -5.19 -0.60 -6.81
C ASP A 10 -4.63 0.31 -5.70
N GLY A 11 -4.09 -0.27 -4.63
CA GLY A 11 -3.43 0.48 -3.57
C GLY A 11 -2.23 1.30 -4.05
N ALA A 12 -1.40 0.74 -4.94
CA ALA A 12 -0.24 1.43 -5.50
C ALA A 12 -0.65 2.60 -6.42
N VAL A 13 -1.67 2.40 -7.26
CA VAL A 13 -2.18 3.43 -8.18
C VAL A 13 -2.79 4.59 -7.41
N ILE A 14 -3.55 4.32 -6.34
CA ILE A 14 -4.13 5.37 -5.46
C ILE A 14 -3.03 6.26 -4.85
N ILE A 15 -1.93 5.66 -4.38
CA ILE A 15 -0.79 6.41 -3.81
C ILE A 15 -0.12 7.29 -4.87
N VAL A 16 0.15 6.74 -6.05
CA VAL A 16 0.77 7.46 -7.17
C VAL A 16 -0.12 8.63 -7.60
N GLU A 17 -1.43 8.41 -7.74
CA GLU A 17 -2.37 9.42 -8.17
C GLU A 17 -2.47 10.58 -7.16
N ASN A 18 -2.48 10.28 -5.85
CA ASN A 18 -2.48 11.32 -4.82
C ASN A 18 -1.17 12.13 -4.82
N CYS A 19 -0.02 11.47 -5.00
CA CYS A 19 1.27 12.15 -5.13
C CYS A 19 1.32 13.09 -6.34
N ILE A 20 0.86 12.63 -7.51
CA ILE A 20 0.81 13.44 -8.74
C ILE A 20 -0.15 14.61 -8.56
N ARG A 21 -1.34 14.37 -8.00
CA ARG A 21 -2.35 15.40 -7.73
C ARG A 21 -1.79 16.48 -6.81
N ARG A 22 -1.12 16.10 -5.71
CA ARG A 22 -0.51 17.05 -4.76
C ARG A 22 0.61 17.87 -5.42
N LEU A 23 1.51 17.22 -6.14
CA LEU A 23 2.59 17.92 -6.88
C LEU A 23 2.02 18.92 -7.89
N GLY A 24 0.95 18.56 -8.61
CA GLY A 24 0.26 19.45 -9.54
C GLY A 24 -0.39 20.65 -8.84
N HIS A 25 -1.02 20.44 -7.68
CA HIS A 25 -1.58 21.52 -6.86
C HIS A 25 -0.51 22.46 -6.31
N GLU A 26 0.60 21.93 -5.77
CA GLU A 26 1.70 22.73 -5.25
C GLU A 26 2.38 23.55 -6.36
N GLN A 27 2.59 22.97 -7.53
CA GLN A 27 3.17 23.67 -8.68
C GLN A 27 2.25 24.79 -9.21
N ARG A 28 0.93 24.54 -9.26
CA ARG A 28 -0.06 25.57 -9.61
C ARG A 28 -0.16 26.67 -8.56
N ARG A 29 -0.06 26.33 -7.26
CA ARG A 29 -0.10 27.31 -6.17
C ARG A 29 1.10 28.26 -6.19
N LEU A 30 2.28 27.73 -6.51
CA LEU A 30 3.53 28.50 -6.49
C LEU A 30 3.84 29.21 -7.82
N GLY A 31 3.18 28.83 -8.92
CA GLY A 31 3.37 29.46 -10.24
C GLY A 31 4.78 29.30 -10.83
N ARG A 32 5.65 28.51 -10.19
CA ARG A 32 7.02 28.18 -10.63
C ARG A 32 7.31 26.69 -10.40
N LEU A 33 8.38 26.21 -11.03
CA LEU A 33 8.93 24.89 -10.71
C LEU A 33 9.36 24.84 -9.24
N LEU A 34 8.91 23.81 -8.52
CA LEU A 34 9.30 23.59 -7.13
C LEU A 34 10.81 23.27 -7.04
N ASP A 35 11.46 23.84 -6.03
CA ASP A 35 12.82 23.44 -5.66
C ASP A 35 12.85 22.00 -5.11
N ARG A 36 14.02 21.33 -5.14
CA ARG A 36 14.15 19.93 -4.67
C ARG A 36 13.63 19.74 -3.25
N SER A 37 13.86 20.72 -2.37
CA SER A 37 13.39 20.69 -0.98
C SER A 37 11.86 20.74 -0.90
N GLU A 38 11.22 21.64 -1.65
CA GLU A 38 9.76 21.75 -1.71
C GLU A 38 9.11 20.50 -2.33
N ARG A 39 9.73 19.91 -3.36
CA ARG A 39 9.25 18.64 -3.93
C ARG A 39 9.31 17.51 -2.92
N PHE A 40 10.41 17.37 -2.18
CA PHE A 40 10.53 16.36 -1.12
C PHE A 40 9.50 16.57 -0.02
N HIS A 41 9.25 17.81 0.39
CA HIS A 41 8.28 18.13 1.43
C HIS A 41 6.83 17.85 0.96
N ALA A 42 6.51 18.22 -0.27
CA ALA A 42 5.22 17.94 -0.90
C ALA A 42 4.98 16.43 -1.06
N VAL A 43 6.00 15.68 -1.49
CA VAL A 43 5.94 14.21 -1.60
C VAL A 43 5.81 13.57 -0.22
N TYR A 44 6.53 14.06 0.79
CA TYR A 44 6.43 13.55 2.16
C TYR A 44 5.03 13.76 2.75
N GLN A 45 4.47 14.97 2.58
CA GLN A 45 3.09 15.23 3.01
C GLN A 45 2.07 14.40 2.24
N ALA A 46 2.22 14.29 0.91
CA ALA A 46 1.34 13.47 0.10
C ALA A 46 1.40 12.00 0.53
N THR A 47 2.61 11.46 0.71
CA THR A 47 2.83 10.08 1.17
C THR A 47 2.21 9.85 2.54
N ARG A 48 2.35 10.79 3.48
CA ARG A 48 1.85 10.65 4.85
C ARG A 48 0.32 10.57 4.94
N GLU A 49 -0.40 11.27 4.07
CA GLU A 49 -1.87 11.18 4.02
C GLU A 49 -2.36 9.87 3.43
N VAL A 50 -1.66 9.29 2.44
CA VAL A 50 -2.05 7.98 1.86
C VAL A 50 -1.50 6.79 2.64
N PHE A 51 -0.50 7.02 3.51
CA PHE A 51 0.12 5.96 4.29
C PHE A 51 -0.88 5.25 5.21
N VAL A 52 -1.71 6.02 5.92
CA VAL A 52 -2.72 5.48 6.84
C VAL A 52 -3.73 4.57 6.11
N PRO A 53 -4.42 5.00 5.04
CA PRO A 53 -5.35 4.12 4.32
C PRO A 53 -4.66 2.92 3.65
N SER A 54 -3.43 3.09 3.13
CA SER A 54 -2.68 1.98 2.55
C SER A 54 -2.31 0.91 3.58
N LEU A 55 -1.95 1.31 4.81
CA LEU A 55 -1.60 0.38 5.88
C LEU A 55 -2.81 -0.46 6.31
N VAL A 56 -3.99 0.16 6.38
CA VAL A 56 -5.25 -0.52 6.71
C VAL A 56 -5.60 -1.57 5.65
N SER A 57 -5.43 -1.26 4.36
CA SER A 57 -5.65 -2.21 3.27
C SER A 57 -4.76 -3.46 3.40
N VAL A 58 -3.45 -3.26 3.60
CA VAL A 58 -2.49 -4.36 3.79
C VAL A 58 -2.83 -5.20 5.03
N LEU A 59 -3.24 -4.56 6.13
CA LEU A 59 -3.66 -5.27 7.34
C LEU A 59 -4.89 -6.15 7.09
N ILE A 60 -5.88 -5.69 6.33
CA ILE A 60 -7.06 -6.50 5.99
C ILE A 60 -6.67 -7.72 5.16
N VAL A 61 -5.79 -7.56 4.16
CA VAL A 61 -5.26 -8.69 3.36
C VAL A 61 -4.56 -9.71 4.24
N ILE A 62 -3.71 -9.25 5.16
CA ILE A 62 -3.02 -10.12 6.11
C ILE A 62 -4.03 -10.84 7.00
N ILE A 63 -5.00 -10.14 7.58
CA ILE A 63 -6.03 -10.73 8.47
C ILE A 63 -6.86 -11.78 7.75
N VAL A 64 -7.19 -11.58 6.47
CA VAL A 64 -7.96 -12.53 5.66
C VAL A 64 -7.12 -13.76 5.26
N ASN A 65 -5.83 -13.57 4.95
CA ASN A 65 -4.94 -14.65 4.55
C ASN A 65 -4.31 -15.42 5.72
N LEU A 66 -4.20 -14.80 6.90
CA LEU A 66 -3.69 -15.43 8.12
C LEU A 66 -4.45 -16.72 8.50
N PRO A 67 -5.80 -16.76 8.52
CA PRO A 67 -6.54 -17.99 8.78
C PRO A 67 -6.43 -19.00 7.63
N ILE A 68 -6.28 -18.57 6.38
CA ILE A 68 -6.06 -19.48 5.24
C ILE A 68 -4.71 -20.20 5.40
N LEU A 69 -3.65 -19.47 5.76
CA LEU A 69 -2.35 -20.03 6.08
C LEU A 69 -2.39 -20.94 7.32
N ALA A 70 -3.20 -20.58 8.33
CA ALA A 70 -3.40 -21.42 9.51
C ALA A 70 -4.17 -22.72 9.17
N LEU A 71 -5.15 -22.66 8.26
CA LEU A 71 -5.93 -23.80 7.76
C LEU A 71 -5.09 -24.70 6.84
N SER A 72 -4.29 -24.13 5.94
CA SER A 72 -3.27 -24.88 5.17
C SER A 72 -2.13 -25.40 6.05
N GLY A 73 -1.92 -24.80 7.23
CA GLY A 73 -0.95 -25.22 8.24
C GLY A 73 -1.42 -26.39 9.13
N VAL A 74 -2.70 -26.78 9.08
CA VAL A 74 -3.14 -28.03 9.76
C VAL A 74 -2.58 -29.28 9.08
N GLU A 75 -2.09 -29.16 7.84
CA GLU A 75 -1.31 -30.22 7.16
C GLU A 75 0.20 -30.21 7.48
N GLY A 76 0.70 -29.25 8.28
CA GLY A 76 2.09 -29.28 8.77
C GLY A 76 2.27 -30.09 10.06
N LYS A 77 1.20 -30.29 10.84
CA LYS A 77 1.23 -31.03 12.12
C LYS A 77 0.43 -32.33 12.14
N MET A 78 -0.37 -32.63 11.11
CA MET A 78 -0.99 -33.97 10.94
C MET A 78 -0.07 -34.98 10.23
N PHE A 79 1.04 -34.54 9.61
CA PHE A 79 2.04 -35.41 8.99
C PHE A 79 3.33 -35.57 9.82
N HIS A 80 3.23 -35.45 11.14
CA HIS A 80 4.33 -35.80 12.06
C HIS A 80 4.04 -36.98 13.02
N PRO A 81 2.93 -37.73 12.89
CA PRO A 81 2.89 -39.10 13.41
C PRO A 81 2.47 -40.11 12.31
N MET A 82 3.08 -40.01 11.14
CA MET A 82 3.15 -41.13 10.17
C MET A 82 4.62 -41.54 9.95
N ALA A 83 5.37 -41.55 11.07
CA ALA A 83 6.61 -42.26 11.31
C ALA A 83 6.60 -42.74 12.76
#